data_AF-W3AMR1-F1
#
_entry.id   AF-W3AMR1-F1
#
_cell.length_a   1.000
_cell.length_b   1.000
_cell.length_c   1.000
_cell.angle_alpha   90.00
_cell.angle_beta   90.00
_cell.angle_gamma   90.00
#
_symmetry.space_group_name_H-M   'P 1'
#
loop_
_entity.id
_entity.type
_entity.pdbx_description
1 polymer ?
#
loop_
_entity_poly.entity_id
_entity_poly.type
_entity_poly.pdbx_seq_one_letter_code
_entity_poly.pdbx_strand_id
1 'polypeptide(L)'
;MTGAYVTLQMIIEPMSKVTPCLEMVKPITETLPEVSLEKTAVDKLSGSIELNHVSFRYQDDMPMIIDDLSLKIKPGQYVAITGKT
;
A
#
# COMPACT_ATOMS: atom_id res chain seq x y z
N MET A 1 53.44 15.66 -5.00
CA MET A 1 52.80 14.35 -4.71
C MET A 1 51.61 14.47 -3.74
N THR A 2 51.43 15.58 -3.02
CA THR A 2 50.37 15.77 -2.00
C THR A 2 48.98 16.10 -2.56
N GLY A 3 48.88 16.71 -3.75
CA GLY A 3 47.60 17.10 -4.34
C GLY A 3 46.70 15.93 -4.75
N ALA A 4 47.28 14.84 -5.25
CA ALA A 4 46.55 13.64 -5.67
C ALA A 4 45.90 12.89 -4.48
N TYR A 5 46.54 12.92 -3.32
CA TYR A 5 46.01 12.34 -2.09
C TYR A 5 44.79 13.10 -1.56
N VAL A 6 44.85 14.44 -1.58
CA VAL A 6 43.73 15.29 -1.17
C VAL A 6 42.52 15.10 -2.09
N THR A 7 42.73 14.99 -3.41
CA THR A 7 41.62 14.72 -4.35
C THR A 7 40.95 13.37 -4.11
N LEU A 8 41.69 12.35 -3.69
CA LEU A 8 41.10 11.05 -3.34
C LEU A 8 40.30 11.10 -2.04
N GLN A 9 40.77 11.83 -1.02
CA GLN A 9 40.02 11.98 0.24
C GLN A 9 38.65 12.63 0.04
N MET A 10 38.55 13.59 -0.88
CA MET A 10 37.30 14.28 -1.21
C MET A 10 36.23 13.35 -1.82
N ILE A 11 36.62 12.16 -2.32
CA ILE A 11 35.70 11.20 -2.95
C ILE A 11 35.15 10.19 -1.93
N ILE A 12 35.84 9.96 -0.82
CA ILE A 12 35.45 8.93 0.16
C ILE A 12 34.10 9.25 0.80
N GLU A 13 33.89 10.51 1.20
CA GLU A 13 32.65 10.95 1.83
C GLU A 13 31.41 10.83 0.92
N PRO A 14 31.42 11.34 -0.34
CA PRO A 14 30.28 11.14 -1.23
C PRO A 14 30.08 9.66 -1.59
N MET A 15 31.17 8.87 -1.74
CA MET A 15 31.06 7.46 -2.10
C MET A 15 30.40 6.62 -0.99
N SER A 16 30.68 6.91 0.28
CA SER A 16 30.06 6.24 1.41
C SER A 16 28.53 6.49 1.51
N LYS A 17 28.02 7.55 0.88
CA LYS A 17 26.60 7.92 0.90
C LYS A 17 25.79 7.24 -0.21
N VAL A 18 26.44 6.65 -1.21
CA VAL A 18 25.77 6.01 -2.36
C VAL A 18 25.00 4.76 -1.93
N THR A 19 25.63 3.86 -1.18
CA THR A 19 25.00 2.60 -0.76
C THR A 19 23.76 2.82 0.12
N PRO A 20 23.81 3.65 1.19
CA PRO A 20 22.61 3.94 1.98
C PRO A 20 21.50 4.61 1.15
N CYS A 21 21.86 5.46 0.20
CA CYS A 21 20.88 6.12 -0.67
C CYS A 21 20.14 5.10 -1.56
N LEU A 22 20.86 4.13 -2.12
CA LEU A 22 20.25 3.03 -2.88
C LEU A 22 19.38 2.13 -2.00
N GLU A 23 19.81 1.84 -0.77
CA GLU A 23 19.02 1.04 0.18
C GLU A 23 17.72 1.73 0.59
N MET A 24 17.71 3.06 0.71
CA MET A 24 16.48 3.82 1.01
C MET A 24 15.47 3.81 -0.13
N VAL A 25 15.92 3.73 -1.39
CA VAL A 25 15.03 3.72 -2.56
C VAL A 25 14.52 2.31 -2.88
N LYS A 26 15.27 1.28 -2.48
CA LYS A 26 14.93 -0.14 -2.63
C LYS A 26 13.46 -0.50 -2.30
N PRO A 27 12.87 -0.10 -1.16
CA PRO A 27 11.47 -0.41 -0.87
C PRO A 27 10.52 0.16 -1.91
N ILE A 28 10.74 1.36 -2.42
CA ILE A 28 9.86 1.98 -3.43
C ILE A 28 9.84 1.15 -4.72
N THR A 29 10.98 0.57 -5.09
CA THR A 29 11.12 -0.20 -6.34
C THR A 29 10.76 -1.68 -6.20
N GLU A 30 10.91 -2.24 -5.00
CA GLU A 30 10.72 -3.68 -4.75
C GLU A 30 9.38 -4.03 -4.11
N THR A 31 8.69 -3.08 -3.47
CA THR A 31 7.35 -3.33 -2.95
C THR A 31 6.38 -3.53 -4.10
N LEU A 32 5.50 -4.53 -3.96
CA LEU A 32 4.42 -4.75 -4.91
C LEU A 32 3.49 -3.51 -4.92
N PRO A 33 3.16 -2.96 -6.11
CA PRO A 33 2.20 -1.88 -6.21
C PRO A 33 0.84 -2.29 -5.62
N GLU A 34 0.21 -1.38 -4.87
CA GLU A 34 -1.14 -1.58 -4.33
C GLU A 34 -2.19 -1.74 -5.45
N VAL A 35 -1.91 -1.13 -6.61
CA VAL A 35 -2.72 -1.21 -7.83
C VAL A 35 -2.11 -2.22 -8.79
N SER A 36 -2.76 -3.38 -8.91
CA SER A 36 -2.49 -4.34 -9.98
C SER A 36 -2.99 -3.80 -11.33
N LEU A 37 -2.15 -3.87 -12.36
CA LEU A 37 -2.45 -3.42 -13.74
C LEU A 37 -3.61 -4.19 -14.40
N GLU A 38 -4.00 -5.33 -13.85
CA GLU A 38 -5.07 -6.20 -14.35
C GLU A 38 -6.49 -5.75 -13.96
N LYS A 39 -6.62 -4.61 -13.25
CA LYS A 39 -7.94 -4.09 -12.87
C LYS A 39 -8.53 -3.28 -14.02
N THR A 40 -9.51 -3.86 -14.73
CA THR A 40 -10.34 -3.14 -15.71
C THR A 40 -11.02 -1.96 -15.03
N ALA A 41 -10.71 -0.74 -15.48
CA ALA A 41 -11.42 0.45 -15.03
C ALA A 41 -12.89 0.35 -15.48
N VAL A 42 -13.81 0.26 -14.51
CA VAL A 42 -15.24 0.21 -14.79
C VAL A 42 -15.75 1.64 -14.93
N ASP A 43 -16.10 2.06 -16.14
CA ASP A 43 -16.57 3.43 -16.43
C ASP A 43 -17.88 3.79 -15.72
N LYS A 44 -18.78 2.81 -15.57
CA LYS A 44 -20.07 2.99 -14.87
C LYS A 44 -20.39 1.76 -14.02
N LEU A 45 -20.40 1.94 -12.71
CA LEU A 45 -20.91 0.94 -11.77
C LEU A 45 -22.44 1.05 -11.73
N SER A 46 -23.13 0.23 -12.52
CA SER A 46 -24.59 0.07 -12.47
C SER A 46 -24.93 -1.30 -11.93
N GLY A 47 -25.58 -1.40 -10.77
CA GLY A 47 -25.98 -2.71 -10.24
C GLY A 47 -26.31 -2.75 -8.75
N SER A 48 -26.55 -3.96 -8.28
CA SER A 48 -26.64 -4.29 -6.86
C SER A 48 -25.25 -4.50 -6.27
N ILE A 49 -25.06 -4.11 -5.01
CA ILE A 49 -23.85 -4.42 -4.23
C ILE A 49 -24.15 -5.62 -3.33
N GLU A 50 -23.26 -6.60 -3.27
CA GLU A 50 -23.40 -7.78 -2.44
C GLU A 50 -22.09 -8.06 -1.70
N LEU A 51 -22.18 -8.13 -0.37
CA LEU A 51 -21.16 -8.61 0.55
C LEU A 51 -21.59 -10.02 0.96
N ASN A 52 -20.69 -11.00 0.88
CA ASN A 52 -20.99 -12.40 1.16
C ASN A 52 -19.93 -12.96 2.12
N HIS A 53 -20.36 -13.32 3.33
CA HIS A 53 -19.52 -13.88 4.39
C HIS A 53 -18.19 -13.12 4.59
N VAL A 54 -18.26 -11.79 4.66
CA VAL A 54 -17.08 -10.93 4.78
C VAL A 54 -16.63 -10.85 6.24
N SER A 55 -15.43 -11.33 6.51
CA SER A 55 -14.73 -11.11 7.79
C SER A 55 -13.45 -10.29 7.58
N PHE A 56 -13.18 -9.35 8.48
CA PHE A 56 -12.07 -8.41 8.37
C PHE A 56 -11.42 -8.12 9.72
N ARG A 57 -10.09 -8.03 9.72
CA ARG A 57 -9.25 -7.57 10.84
C ARG A 57 -8.02 -6.82 10.31
N TYR A 58 -7.47 -5.94 11.12
CA TYR A 58 -6.31 -5.11 10.76
C TYR A 58 -4.98 -5.88 10.79
N GLN A 59 -4.83 -6.83 11.71
CA GLN A 59 -3.66 -7.68 11.84
C GLN A 59 -4.11 -9.09 12.23
N ASP A 60 -3.30 -10.10 11.91
CA ASP A 60 -3.65 -11.51 12.11
C ASP A 60 -3.84 -11.89 13.58
N ASP A 61 -3.15 -11.19 14.48
CA ASP A 61 -3.20 -11.37 15.93
C ASP A 61 -4.35 -10.59 16.62
N MET A 62 -5.10 -9.80 15.86
CA MET A 62 -6.23 -9.03 16.36
C MET A 62 -7.55 -9.77 16.22
N PRO A 63 -8.55 -9.48 17.08
CA PRO A 63 -9.89 -10.00 16.92
C PRO A 63 -10.52 -9.51 15.61
N MET A 64 -11.47 -10.30 15.09
CA MET A 64 -12.27 -9.89 13.93
C MET A 64 -13.05 -8.61 14.27
N ILE A 65 -12.89 -7.59 13.42
CA ILE A 65 -13.63 -6.32 13.52
C ILE A 65 -14.97 -6.45 12.80
N ILE A 66 -14.95 -7.12 11.65
CA ILE A 66 -16.15 -7.59 10.95
C ILE A 66 -16.06 -9.11 10.98
N ASP A 67 -17.12 -9.76 11.41
CA ASP A 67 -17.22 -11.21 11.41
C ASP A 67 -18.49 -11.65 10.69
N ASP A 68 -18.32 -12.39 9.61
CA ASP A 68 -19.37 -13.04 8.82
C ASP A 68 -20.47 -12.09 8.28
N LEU A 69 -20.08 -10.91 7.78
CA LEU A 69 -21.04 -9.93 7.27
C LEU A 69 -21.54 -10.31 5.87
N SER A 70 -22.85 -10.54 5.76
CA SER A 70 -23.56 -10.70 4.49
C SER A 70 -24.61 -9.60 4.31
N LEU A 71 -24.51 -8.84 3.22
CA LEU A 71 -25.38 -7.69 2.94
C LEU A 71 -25.66 -7.57 1.44
N LYS A 72 -26.91 -7.33 1.07
CA LYS A 72 -27.32 -7.12 -0.32
C LYS A 72 -28.05 -5.79 -0.48
N ILE A 73 -27.49 -4.90 -1.29
CA ILE A 73 -28.01 -3.56 -1.58
C ILE A 73 -28.48 -3.55 -3.03
N LYS A 74 -29.78 -3.33 -3.23
CA LYS A 74 -30.38 -3.26 -4.58
C LYS A 74 -30.13 -1.89 -5.23
N PRO A 75 -30.19 -1.80 -6.57
CA PRO A 75 -30.06 -0.51 -7.26
C PRO A 75 -31.05 0.54 -6.71
N GLY A 76 -30.55 1.74 -6.43
CA GLY A 76 -31.35 2.85 -5.90
C GLY A 76 -31.62 2.80 -4.39
N GLN A 77 -31.16 1.78 -3.66
CA GLN A 77 -31.24 1.76 -2.20
C GLN A 77 -30.15 2.61 -1.55
N TYR A 78 -30.52 3.32 -0.49
CA TYR A 78 -29.61 4.06 0.36
C TYR A 78 -29.41 3.32 1.68
N VAL A 79 -28.16 3.14 2.11
CA VAL A 79 -27.80 2.44 3.34
C VAL A 79 -26.87 3.34 4.15
N ALA A 80 -27.18 3.50 5.44
CA ALA A 80 -26.33 4.20 6.39
C ALA A 80 -25.58 3.19 7.26
N ILE A 81 -24.27 3.37 7.40
CA ILE A 81 -23.44 2.60 8.32
C ILE A 81 -23.35 3.41 9.62
N THR A 82 -23.71 2.77 10.75
CA THR A 82 -23.64 3.36 12.08
C THR A 82 -22.98 2.39 13.05
N GLY A 83 -22.42 2.93 14.13
CA GLY A 83 -21.75 2.16 15.16
C GLY A 83 -21.48 3.04 16.38
N LYS A 84 -21.19 2.39 17.49
CA LYS A 84 -20.65 3.06 18.68
C LYS A 84 -19.17 3.32 18.49
N THR A 85 -18.69 4.47 18.96
CA THR A 85 -17.26 4.78 19.05
C THR A 85 -16.58 3.94 20.13
#